data_AF-A0A517T6L6-F1
#
_entry.id   AF-A0A517T6L6-F1
#
_cell.length_a   1.000
_cell.length_b   1.000
_cell.length_c   1.000
_cell.angle_alpha   90.00
_cell.angle_beta   90.00
_cell.angle_gamma   90.00
#
_symmetry.space_group_name_H-M   'P 1'
#
loop_
_entity.id
_entity.type
_entity.pdbx_description
1 polymer ?
#
loop_
_entity_poly.entity_id
_entity_poly.type
_entity_poly.pdbx_seq_one_letter_code
_entity_poly.pdbx_strand_id
1 'polypeptide(L)'
;MDDLQLLEFYGFDWAAMFLCFAAMWLIGNRNPWGFVVFMLGNTAWTVFGLFTGSIPVIVGNLGFVLINARGLHEWRKEQRRAVASEI
;
A
#
# COMPACT_ATOMS: atom_id res chain seq x y z
N MET A 1 -13.97 -25.49 17.51
CA MET A 1 -12.66 -24.81 17.51
C MET A 1 -12.75 -23.79 16.39
N ASP A 2 -13.62 -22.77 16.48
CA ASP A 2 -14.10 -22.19 15.20
C ASP A 2 -14.47 -20.70 15.18
N ASP A 3 -14.82 -20.02 16.28
CA ASP A 3 -15.35 -18.65 16.13
C ASP A 3 -14.31 -17.52 16.21
N LEU A 4 -13.20 -17.74 16.94
CA LEU A 4 -12.15 -16.72 17.13
C LEU A 4 -11.25 -16.54 15.90
N GLN A 5 -10.99 -17.61 15.14
CA GLN A 5 -10.18 -17.52 13.92
C GLN A 5 -10.91 -16.79 12.79
N LEU A 6 -12.25 -16.88 12.74
CA LEU A 6 -13.07 -16.17 11.76
C LEU A 6 -13.05 -14.65 11.99
N LEU A 7 -13.05 -14.17 13.23
CA LEU A 7 -12.97 -12.73 13.54
C LEU A 7 -11.55 -12.16 13.38
N GLU A 8 -10.50 -12.92 13.68
CA GLU A 8 -9.11 -12.47 13.48
C GLU A 8 -8.73 -12.35 12.00
N PHE A 9 -9.22 -13.25 11.14
CA PHE A 9 -8.90 -13.23 9.71
C PHE A 9 -9.73 -12.23 8.90
N TYR A 10 -10.99 -12.05 9.26
CA TYR A 10 -11.92 -11.22 8.49
C TYR A 10 -11.90 -9.74 8.89
N GLY A 11 -11.10 -9.31 9.86
CA GLY A 11 -10.93 -7.87 10.18
C GLY A 11 -9.71 -7.26 9.47
N PHE A 12 -8.69 -8.10 9.24
CA PHE A 12 -7.39 -7.67 8.73
C PHE A 12 -7.42 -7.31 7.24
N ASP A 13 -8.22 -8.03 6.46
CA ASP A 13 -8.49 -7.76 5.05
C ASP A 13 -9.27 -6.45 4.85
N TRP A 14 -10.29 -6.17 5.67
CA TRP A 14 -10.98 -4.87 5.66
C TRP A 14 -10.03 -3.74 6.02
N ALA A 15 -9.19 -3.91 7.04
CA ALA A 15 -8.19 -2.91 7.41
C ALA A 15 -7.22 -2.64 6.24
N ALA A 16 -6.72 -3.69 5.58
CA ALA A 16 -5.89 -3.57 4.38
C ALA A 16 -6.61 -2.85 3.22
N MET A 17 -7.90 -3.14 3.03
CA MET A 17 -8.73 -2.48 2.02
C MET A 17 -8.91 -0.99 2.31
N PHE A 18 -9.25 -0.62 3.55
CA PHE A 18 -9.38 0.78 3.96
C PHE A 18 -8.06 1.54 3.83
N LEU A 19 -6.92 0.91 4.15
CA LEU A 19 -5.61 1.49 3.91
C LEU A 19 -5.37 1.76 2.42
N CYS A 20 -5.71 0.82 1.54
CA CYS A 20 -5.60 1.03 0.09
C CYS A 20 -6.50 2.18 -0.40
N PHE A 21 -7.73 2.31 0.10
CA PHE A 21 -8.60 3.44 -0.25
C PHE A 21 -8.08 4.78 0.27
N ALA A 22 -7.64 4.83 1.53
CA ALA A 22 -7.02 6.02 2.11
C ALA A 22 -5.77 6.43 1.32
N ALA A 23 -4.96 5.47 0.90
CA ALA A 23 -3.79 5.70 0.07
C ALA A 23 -4.15 6.29 -1.30
N MET A 24 -5.14 5.71 -2.00
CA MET A 24 -5.60 6.23 -3.29
C MET A 24 -6.15 7.65 -3.18
N TRP A 25 -6.89 7.93 -2.11
CA TRP A 25 -7.38 9.28 -1.80
C TRP A 25 -6.23 10.28 -1.60
N LEU A 26 -5.21 9.91 -0.80
CA LEU A 26 -4.04 10.74 -0.56
C LEU A 26 -3.25 11.02 -1.85
N ILE A 27 -3.05 10.00 -2.70
CA ILE A 27 -2.40 10.17 -4.01
C ILE A 27 -3.20 11.14 -4.88
N GLY A 28 -4.52 11.00 -4.93
CA GLY A 28 -5.43 11.91 -5.64
C GLY A 28 -5.33 13.36 -5.14
N ASN A 29 -5.17 13.55 -3.83
CA ASN A 29 -4.96 14.85 -3.20
C ASN A 29 -3.50 15.37 -3.28
N ARG A 30 -2.67 14.80 -4.17
CA ARG A 30 -1.26 15.16 -4.35
C ARG A 30 -0.42 15.07 -3.07
N ASN A 31 -0.77 14.15 -2.18
CA ASN A 31 -0.04 13.91 -0.94
C ASN A 31 0.90 12.68 -1.10
N PRO A 32 2.24 12.85 -1.00
CA PRO A 32 3.19 11.75 -1.16
C PRO A 32 3.08 10.66 -0.07
N TRP A 33 2.43 10.95 1.06
CA TRP A 33 2.13 9.93 2.07
C TRP A 33 1.23 8.82 1.54
N GLY A 34 0.44 9.08 0.48
CA GLY A 34 -0.38 8.08 -0.16
C GLY A 34 0.41 6.86 -0.65
N PHE A 35 1.62 7.06 -1.20
CA PHE A 35 2.49 5.93 -1.60
C PHE A 35 2.90 5.07 -0.41
N VAL A 36 3.19 5.69 0.74
CA VAL A 36 3.59 4.98 1.96
C VAL A 36 2.43 4.17 2.52
N VAL A 37 1.26 4.77 2.60
CA VAL A 37 0.04 4.07 3.06
C VAL A 37 -0.31 2.93 2.10
N PHE A 38 -0.12 3.11 0.78
CA PHE A 38 -0.35 2.05 -0.20
C PHE A 38 0.62 0.88 0.01
N MET A 39 1.91 1.15 0.25
CA MET A 39 2.89 0.11 0.55
C MET A 39 2.52 -0.69 1.82
N LEU A 40 2.03 -0.03 2.86
CA LEU A 40 1.57 -0.70 4.08
C LEU A 40 0.35 -1.59 3.81
N GLY A 41 -0.64 -1.08 3.08
CA GLY A 41 -1.83 -1.84 2.68
C GLY A 41 -1.49 -3.08 1.85
N ASN A 42 -0.57 -2.94 0.87
CA ASN A 42 -0.14 -4.07 0.04
C ASN A 42 0.73 -5.06 0.83
N THR A 43 1.50 -4.60 1.82
CA THR A 43 2.23 -5.51 2.73
C THR A 43 1.26 -6.35 3.56
N ALA A 44 0.17 -5.75 4.06
CA ALA A 44 -0.91 -6.48 4.72
C ALA A 44 -1.56 -7.51 3.77
N TRP A 45 -1.86 -7.13 2.53
CA TRP A 45 -2.35 -8.08 1.52
C TRP A 45 -1.35 -9.20 1.18
N THR A 46 -0.05 -8.94 1.20
CA THR A 46 0.97 -9.99 1.06
C THR A 46 0.91 -10.98 2.23
N VAL A 47 0.79 -10.50 3.47
CA VAL A 47 0.62 -11.35 4.66
C VAL A 47 -0.67 -12.17 4.57
N PHE A 48 -1.76 -11.55 4.14
CA PHE A 48 -3.02 -12.26 3.85
C PHE A 48 -2.82 -13.36 2.80
N GLY A 49 -2.13 -13.05 1.70
CA GLY A 49 -1.82 -14.02 0.65
C GLY A 49 -0.98 -15.20 1.16
N LEU A 50 -0.06 -14.99 2.11
CA LEU A 50 0.70 -16.06 2.76
C LEU A 50 -0.22 -16.98 3.56
N PHE A 51 -1.14 -16.40 4.34
CA PHE A 51 -2.09 -17.19 5.13
C PHE A 51 -3.09 -17.98 4.27
N THR A 52 -3.56 -17.40 3.16
CA THR A 52 -4.47 -18.09 2.24
C THR A 52 -3.75 -18.99 1.24
N GLY A 53 -2.42 -19.05 1.25
CA GLY A 53 -1.61 -19.79 0.28
C GLY A 53 -1.72 -19.25 -1.17
N SER A 54 -2.10 -17.99 -1.35
CA SER A 54 -2.35 -17.40 -2.66
C SER A 54 -1.10 -16.74 -3.24
N ILE A 55 -0.36 -17.50 -4.06
CA ILE A 55 0.82 -17.02 -4.79
C ILE A 55 0.52 -15.76 -5.64
N PRO A 56 -0.61 -15.67 -6.39
CA PRO A 56 -0.91 -14.47 -7.16
C PRO A 56 -1.06 -13.22 -6.29
N VAL A 57 -1.70 -13.34 -5.12
CA VAL A 57 -1.87 -12.22 -4.18
C VAL A 57 -0.52 -11.78 -3.64
N ILE A 58 0.34 -12.72 -3.23
CA ILE A 58 1.68 -12.41 -2.72
C ILE A 58 2.50 -11.64 -3.76
N VAL A 59 2.64 -12.20 -4.96
CA VAL A 59 3.48 -11.63 -6.02
C VAL A 59 2.93 -10.29 -6.50
N GLY A 60 1.61 -10.18 -6.69
CA GLY A 60 0.97 -8.94 -7.13
C GLY A 60 1.18 -7.80 -6.13
N ASN A 61 0.98 -8.06 -4.84
CA ASN A 61 1.15 -7.04 -3.81
C ASN A 61 2.60 -6.66 -3.60
N LEU A 62 3.55 -7.59 -3.71
CA LEU A 62 4.99 -7.25 -3.73
C LEU A 62 5.33 -6.34 -4.93
N GLY A 63 4.77 -6.63 -6.11
CA GLY A 63 4.89 -5.76 -7.28
C GLY A 63 4.36 -4.35 -7.02
N PHE A 64 3.19 -4.23 -6.40
CA PHE A 64 2.62 -2.93 -6.03
C PHE A 64 3.47 -2.16 -5.01
N VAL A 65 4.07 -2.85 -4.03
CA VAL A 65 5.01 -2.22 -3.08
C VAL A 65 6.19 -1.61 -3.84
N LEU A 66 6.81 -2.36 -4.76
CA LEU A 66 7.95 -1.87 -5.55
C LEU A 66 7.58 -0.68 -6.45
N ILE A 67 6.43 -0.73 -7.12
CA ILE A 67 5.95 0.37 -7.97
C ILE A 67 5.68 1.63 -7.14
N ASN A 68 5.10 1.48 -5.95
CA ASN A 68 4.84 2.62 -5.06
C ASN A 68 6.11 3.19 -4.45
N ALA A 69 7.09 2.35 -4.12
CA ALA A 69 8.42 2.82 -3.71
C ALA A 69 9.08 3.66 -4.81
N ARG A 70 9.01 3.20 -6.07
CA ARG A 70 9.49 3.96 -7.24
C ARG A 70 8.72 5.27 -7.41
N GLY A 71 7.39 5.23 -7.29
CA GLY A 71 6.51 6.40 -7.39
C GLY A 71 6.85 7.47 -6.36
N LEU A 72 7.07 7.07 -5.10
CA LEU A 72 7.48 7.96 -4.03
C LEU A 72 8.86 8.59 -4.29
N HIS A 73 9.81 7.81 -4.81
CA HIS A 73 11.14 8.32 -5.15
C HIS A 73 11.06 9.40 -6.24
N GLU A 74 10.35 9.13 -7.33
CA GLU A 74 10.22 10.09 -8.43
C GLU A 74 9.43 11.34 -7.99
N TRP A 75 8.39 11.19 -7.18
CA TRP A 75 7.65 12.33 -6.62
C TRP A 75 8.57 13.26 -5.81
N ARG A 76 9.40 12.70 -4.92
CA ARG A 76 10.34 13.48 -4.11
C ARG A 76 11.43 14.15 -4.95
N LYS A 77 11.82 13.53 -6.07
CA LYS A 77 12.80 14.09 -7.00
C LYS A 77 12.20 15.25 -7.79
N GLU A 78 10.94 15.13 -8.24
CA GLU A 78 10.23 16.20 -8.94
C GLU A 78 10.03 17.43 -8.04
N GLN A 79 9.62 17.22 -6.78
CA GLN A 79 9.51 18.35 -5.84
C GLN A 79 10.84 19.07 -5.60
N ARG A 80 11.96 18.34 -5.52
CA ARG A 80 13.29 18.96 -5.39
C ARG A 80 13.68 19.78 -6.62
N ARG A 81 13.32 19.31 -7.82
CA ARG A 81 13.57 20.04 -9.07
C ARG A 81 12.74 21.32 -9.15
N ALA A 82 11.46 21.26 -8.79
CA ALA A 82 10.59 22.43 -8.77
C ALA A 82 11.13 23.54 -7.84
N VAL A 83 11.55 23.18 -6.61
CA VAL A 83 12.16 24.13 -5.68
C VAL A 83 13.47 24.71 -6.23
N ALA A 84 14.32 23.89 -6.86
CA ALA A 84 15.60 24.35 -7.42
C ALA A 84 15.45 25.28 -8.62
N SER A 85 14.34 25.21 -9.37
CA SER A 85 14.06 26.14 -10.48
C SER A 85 13.49 27.50 -10.04
N GLU A 86 13.05 27.62 -8.78
CA GLU A 86 12.49 28.86 -8.22
C GLU A 86 13.54 29.74 -7.50
N ILE A 87 14.76 29.23 -7.29
CA ILE A 87 15.91 29.94 -6.67
C ILE A 87 16.82 30.49 -7.78
#